data_AF-A0ABD2EMA0-F1
#
_entry.id   AF-A0ABD2EMA0-F1
#
_cell.length_a   1.000
_cell.length_b   1.000
_cell.length_c   1.000
_cell.angle_alpha   90.00
_cell.angle_beta   90.00
_cell.angle_gamma   90.00
#
_symmetry.space_group_name_H-M   'P 1'
#
loop_
_entity.id
_entity.type
_entity.pdbx_description
1 polymer ?
#
loop_
_entity_poly.entity_id
_entity_poly.type
_entity_poly.pdbx_seq_one_letter_code
_entity_poly.pdbx_strand_id
1 'polypeptide(L)'
;MVVAELEKTLSSCPAVDSVVSLLDGVVEKLSVLKRKAVESIQAEDESAKLCKRRIEHLKEHSSDQPAAASMWKRKRMDRMMVEHLLRCGYYNTAVKLARQSGIEDLVNIEMFLTAKEVEESLERRETATCLAWCHDNKSRLRKMKSCLEFSLRIQEFIELIRQNKRLDAVRQCYKEDGSSKSPDCPVCSRSLNKLAQPLPMAHCANSRLVCKISGDVMNENNPPMMLPNGYVYGYNSLLSIRQDDKVVCPRTKEVFHFSQAEKVYIM
;
A
#
# COMPACT_ATOMS: atom_id res chain seq x y z
N MET A 1 -8.42 7.77 -18.08
CA MET A 1 -9.72 7.16 -18.40
C MET A 1 -10.66 8.18 -19.01
N VAL A 2 -11.38 9.03 -18.26
CA VAL A 2 -12.41 9.93 -18.84
C VAL A 2 -11.95 10.83 -20.00
N VAL A 3 -10.74 11.39 -19.98
CA VAL A 3 -10.23 12.22 -21.10
C VAL A 3 -9.97 11.37 -22.36
N ALA A 4 -9.31 10.21 -22.21
CA ALA A 4 -9.07 9.28 -23.31
C ALA A 4 -10.38 8.66 -23.86
N GLU A 5 -11.39 8.55 -23.01
CA GLU A 5 -12.73 8.07 -23.36
C GLU A 5 -13.50 9.14 -24.15
N LEU A 6 -13.35 10.41 -23.77
CA LEU A 6 -13.90 11.57 -24.48
C LEU A 6 -13.31 11.69 -25.90
N GLU A 7 -11.99 11.58 -26.05
CA GLU A 7 -11.29 11.57 -27.33
C GLU A 7 -11.77 10.43 -28.25
N LYS A 8 -12.01 9.25 -27.67
CA LYS A 8 -12.52 8.09 -28.40
C LYS A 8 -13.96 8.27 -28.87
N THR A 9 -14.84 8.84 -28.04
CA THR A 9 -16.24 9.12 -28.42
C THR A 9 -16.39 10.24 -29.44
N LEU A 10 -15.54 11.26 -29.42
CA LEU A 10 -15.52 12.34 -30.43
C LEU A 10 -15.17 11.83 -31.84
N SER A 11 -14.47 10.69 -31.92
CA SER A 11 -14.09 10.05 -33.18
C SER A 11 -15.25 9.29 -33.85
N SER A 12 -16.35 9.03 -33.13
CA SER A 12 -17.49 8.25 -33.59
C SER A 12 -18.80 9.02 -33.35
N CYS A 13 -19.17 9.90 -34.28
CA CYS A 13 -20.40 10.72 -34.33
C CYS A 13 -21.37 10.51 -33.12
N PRO A 14 -21.06 11.07 -31.94
CA PRO A 14 -21.69 10.67 -30.69
C PRO A 14 -23.02 11.42 -30.47
N ALA A 15 -23.93 10.81 -29.70
CA ALA A 15 -25.11 11.51 -29.20
C ALA A 15 -24.68 12.66 -28.27
N VAL A 16 -25.31 13.83 -28.42
CA VAL A 16 -24.97 15.06 -27.67
C VAL A 16 -24.95 14.81 -26.15
N ASP A 17 -25.91 14.04 -25.64
CA ASP A 17 -26.01 13.70 -24.20
C ASP A 17 -24.80 12.93 -23.68
N SER A 18 -24.20 12.07 -24.50
CA SER A 18 -22.97 11.35 -24.12
C SER A 18 -21.80 12.30 -23.98
N VAL A 19 -21.67 13.27 -24.89
CA VAL A 19 -20.58 14.26 -24.84
C VAL A 19 -20.74 15.17 -23.62
N VAL A 20 -21.96 15.60 -23.31
CA VAL A 20 -22.28 16.41 -22.12
C VAL A 20 -21.89 15.66 -20.84
N SER A 21 -22.28 14.39 -20.70
CA SER A 21 -21.94 13.59 -19.52
C SER A 21 -20.43 13.42 -19.32
N LEU A 22 -19.67 13.22 -20.40
CA LEU A 22 -18.21 13.12 -20.29
C LEU A 22 -17.58 14.47 -19.94
N LEU A 23 -18.09 15.59 -20.47
CA LEU A 23 -17.64 16.93 -20.12
C LEU A 23 -17.90 17.23 -18.63
N ASP A 24 -19.07 16.88 -18.10
CA ASP A 24 -19.37 17.00 -16.66
C ASP A 24 -18.37 16.21 -15.82
N GLY A 25 -18.05 14.98 -16.23
CA GLY A 25 -17.03 14.16 -15.57
C GLY A 25 -15.61 14.74 -15.63
N VAL A 26 -15.25 15.46 -16.70
CA VAL A 26 -13.97 16.20 -16.79
C VAL A 26 -14.00 17.42 -15.87
N VAL A 27 -15.09 18.19 -15.85
CA VAL A 27 -15.26 19.36 -14.98
C VAL A 27 -15.17 18.96 -13.51
N GLU A 28 -15.83 17.88 -13.11
CA GLU A 28 -15.77 17.36 -11.74
C GLU A 28 -14.33 16.99 -11.37
N LYS A 29 -13.61 16.26 -12.24
CA LYS A 29 -12.20 15.93 -12.01
C LYS A 29 -11.30 17.15 -11.91
N LEU A 30 -11.49 18.15 -12.78
CA LEU A 30 -10.74 19.41 -12.72
C LEU A 30 -11.03 20.17 -11.43
N SER A 31 -12.28 20.16 -10.95
CA SER A 31 -12.65 20.79 -9.67
C SER A 31 -11.97 20.12 -8.49
N VAL A 32 -11.90 18.78 -8.47
CA VAL A 32 -11.20 18.00 -7.45
C VAL A 32 -9.70 18.26 -7.50
N LEU A 33 -9.10 18.27 -8.69
CA LEU A 33 -7.69 18.57 -8.86
C LEU A 33 -7.34 19.99 -8.42
N LYS A 34 -8.18 20.98 -8.77
CA LYS A 34 -8.01 22.37 -8.33
C LYS A 34 -8.01 22.46 -6.81
N ARG A 35 -8.99 21.83 -6.14
CA ARG A 35 -9.05 21.81 -4.66
C ARG A 35 -7.80 21.16 -4.05
N LYS A 36 -7.41 19.97 -4.54
CA LYS A 36 -6.20 19.28 -4.06
C LYS A 36 -4.92 20.08 -4.29
N ALA A 37 -4.81 20.78 -5.41
CA ALA A 37 -3.68 21.64 -5.69
C ALA A 37 -3.60 22.82 -4.71
N VAL A 38 -4.74 23.45 -4.39
CA VAL A 38 -4.81 24.53 -3.39
C VAL A 38 -4.40 24.01 -2.00
N GLU A 39 -4.93 22.86 -1.57
CA GLU A 39 -4.56 22.22 -0.30
C GLU A 39 -3.06 21.90 -0.25
N SER A 40 -2.50 21.36 -1.35
CA SER A 40 -1.08 21.05 -1.45
C SER A 40 -0.20 22.30 -1.39
N ILE A 41 -0.57 23.38 -2.07
CA ILE A 41 0.17 24.65 -2.05
C ILE A 41 0.16 25.24 -0.64
N GLN A 42 -1.00 25.21 0.04
CA GLN A 42 -1.12 25.70 1.41
C GLN A 42 -0.23 24.92 2.38
N ALA A 43 -0.21 23.58 2.28
CA ALA A 43 0.64 22.74 3.12
C ALA A 43 2.16 23.00 2.89
N GLU A 44 2.55 23.23 1.64
CA GLU A 44 3.93 23.59 1.30
C GLU A 44 4.31 24.98 1.83
N ASP A 45 3.42 25.96 1.73
CA ASP A 45 3.65 27.31 2.28
C ASP A 45 3.81 27.30 3.80
N GLU A 46 2.98 26.54 4.52
CA GLU A 46 3.11 26.32 5.96
C GLU A 46 4.44 25.64 6.32
N SER A 47 4.84 24.63 5.56
CA SER A 47 6.13 23.95 5.72
C SER A 47 7.32 24.88 5.47
N ALA A 48 7.23 25.75 4.46
CA ALA A 48 8.24 26.76 4.15
C ALA A 48 8.35 27.81 5.26
N LYS A 49 7.21 28.31 5.78
CA LYS A 49 7.17 29.23 6.93
C LYS A 49 7.79 28.61 8.18
N LEU A 50 7.51 27.34 8.45
CA LEU A 50 8.12 26.59 9.54
C LEU A 50 9.65 26.49 9.38
N CYS A 51 10.12 26.10 8.19
CA CYS A 51 11.55 26.05 7.88
C CYS A 51 12.22 27.41 8.07
N LYS A 52 11.58 28.49 7.60
CA LYS A 52 12.08 29.87 7.76
C LYS A 52 12.28 30.24 9.23
N ARG A 53 11.26 30.02 10.08
CA ARG A 53 11.34 30.29 11.53
C ARG A 53 12.46 29.49 12.21
N ARG A 54 12.64 28.23 11.82
CA ARG A 54 13.73 27.38 12.34
C ARG A 54 15.11 27.91 11.92
N ILE A 55 15.26 28.36 10.68
CA ILE A 55 16.51 28.96 10.18
C ILE A 55 16.80 30.28 10.90
N GLU A 56 15.78 31.13 11.11
CA GLU A 56 15.92 32.39 11.86
C GLU A 56 16.39 32.12 13.29
N HIS A 57 15.78 31.16 14.00
CA HIS A 57 16.24 30.75 15.32
C HIS A 57 17.68 30.21 15.35
N LEU A 58 18.12 29.51 14.29
CA LEU A 58 19.52 29.08 14.18
C LEU A 58 20.47 30.28 13.99
N LYS A 59 20.06 31.29 13.23
CA LYS A 59 20.85 32.53 13.04
C LYS A 59 20.95 33.37 14.32
N GLU A 60 19.94 33.35 15.20
CA GLU A 60 19.99 34.01 16.51
C GLU A 60 21.20 33.55 17.36
N HIS A 61 21.69 32.31 17.14
CA HIS A 61 22.86 31.79 17.84
C HIS A 61 24.15 32.56 17.53
N SER A 62 24.26 33.12 16.31
CA SER A 62 25.43 33.85 15.84
C SER A 62 25.49 35.29 16.33
N SER A 63 24.60 35.69 17.24
CA SER A 63 24.59 37.04 17.82
C SER A 63 25.68 37.19 18.89
N ASP A 64 26.48 38.26 18.79
CA ASP A 64 27.51 38.59 19.78
C ASP A 64 26.95 39.17 21.09
N GLN A 65 25.63 39.39 21.19
CA GLN A 65 25.01 39.96 22.38
C GLN A 65 24.81 38.90 23.49
N PRO A 66 25.36 39.10 24.71
CA PRO A 66 25.24 38.13 25.80
C PRO A 66 23.80 37.80 26.21
N ALA A 67 22.91 38.80 26.18
CA ALA A 67 21.49 38.62 26.49
C ALA A 67 20.79 37.73 25.45
N ALA A 68 21.06 37.96 24.16
CA ALA A 68 20.53 37.13 23.06
C ALA A 68 21.04 35.69 23.16
N ALA A 69 22.32 35.50 23.48
CA ALA A 69 22.91 34.18 23.68
C ALA A 69 22.26 33.42 24.86
N SER A 70 21.97 34.11 25.97
CA SER A 70 21.27 33.51 27.12
C SER A 70 19.84 33.09 26.78
N MET A 71 19.09 33.96 26.09
CA MET A 71 17.74 33.67 25.59
C MET A 71 17.73 32.46 24.65
N TRP A 72 18.70 32.39 23.75
CA TRP A 72 18.83 31.27 22.81
C TRP A 72 19.11 29.94 23.52
N LYS A 73 20.02 29.94 24.52
CA LYS A 73 20.31 28.75 25.35
C LYS A 73 19.06 28.27 26.08
N ARG A 74 18.23 29.18 26.60
CA ARG A 74 16.96 28.85 27.24
C ARG A 74 15.96 28.24 26.26
N LYS A 75 15.74 28.86 25.09
CA LYS A 75 14.90 28.27 24.01
C LYS A 75 15.37 26.88 23.62
N ARG A 76 16.69 26.67 23.51
CA ARG A 76 17.29 25.36 23.18
C ARG A 76 16.99 24.32 24.27
N MET A 77 17.10 24.70 25.55
CA MET A 77 16.79 23.83 26.68
C MET A 77 15.32 23.44 26.69
N ASP A 78 14.42 24.41 26.51
CA ASP A 78 12.98 24.17 26.43
C ASP A 78 12.65 23.19 25.29
N ARG A 79 13.27 23.37 24.12
CA ARG A 79 13.13 22.44 22.98
C ARG A 79 13.56 21.02 23.32
N MET A 80 14.70 20.85 24.00
CA MET A 80 15.19 19.53 24.43
C MET A 80 14.26 18.89 25.46
N MET A 81 13.72 19.68 26.39
CA MET A 81 12.75 19.21 27.38
C MET A 81 11.43 18.78 26.72
N VAL A 82 10.90 19.58 25.78
CA VAL A 82 9.70 19.21 25.02
C VAL A 82 9.91 17.90 24.27
N GLU A 83 11.02 17.75 23.54
CA GLU A 83 11.32 16.53 22.80
C GLU A 83 11.47 15.30 23.72
N HIS A 84 12.11 15.48 24.89
CA HIS A 84 12.21 14.42 25.89
C HIS A 84 10.84 14.02 26.44
N LEU A 85 10.00 15.00 26.82
CA LEU A 85 8.65 14.75 27.32
C LEU A 85 7.80 14.01 26.28
N LEU A 86 7.89 14.38 25.00
CA LEU A 86 7.18 13.69 23.91
C LEU A 86 7.64 12.23 23.77
N ARG A 87 8.96 11.97 23.81
CA ARG A 87 9.52 10.61 23.75
C ARG A 87 9.14 9.75 24.96
N CYS A 88 8.90 10.37 26.11
CA CYS A 88 8.46 9.68 27.32
C CYS A 88 6.93 9.56 27.44
N GLY A 89 6.15 10.02 26.45
CA GLY A 89 4.69 9.95 26.47
C GLY A 89 3.99 11.04 27.29
N TYR A 90 4.72 12.05 27.77
CA TYR A 90 4.16 13.20 28.52
C TYR A 90 3.63 14.29 27.59
N TYR A 91 2.74 13.93 26.64
CA TYR A 91 2.29 14.81 25.56
C TYR A 91 1.64 16.12 26.04
N ASN A 92 0.75 16.04 27.03
CA ASN A 92 0.05 17.23 27.56
C ASN A 92 1.02 18.24 28.17
N THR A 93 2.02 17.75 28.92
CA THR A 93 3.06 18.59 29.53
C THR A 93 3.95 19.19 28.46
N ALA A 94 4.34 18.39 27.46
CA ALA A 94 5.15 18.86 26.33
C ALA A 94 4.45 19.99 25.54
N VAL A 95 3.17 19.82 25.23
CA VAL A 95 2.36 20.84 24.53
C VAL A 95 2.23 22.12 25.35
N LYS A 96 1.99 22.00 26.67
CA LYS A 96 1.92 23.17 27.57
C LYS A 96 3.25 23.92 27.62
N LEU A 97 4.37 23.21 27.77
CA LEU A 97 5.70 23.82 27.77
C LEU A 97 6.01 24.52 26.45
N ALA A 98 5.71 23.87 25.31
CA ALA A 98 5.94 24.45 24.00
C ALA A 98 5.16 25.77 23.78
N ARG A 99 3.89 25.81 24.22
CA ARG A 99 3.06 27.02 24.18
C ARG A 99 3.58 28.13 25.08
N GLN A 100 3.89 27.80 26.34
CA GLN A 100 4.39 28.78 27.31
C GLN A 100 5.74 29.38 26.90
N SER A 101 6.62 28.58 26.30
CA SER A 101 7.91 29.03 25.79
C SER A 101 7.84 29.64 24.39
N GLY A 102 6.69 29.58 23.70
CA GLY A 102 6.52 30.09 22.34
C GLY A 102 7.40 29.36 21.30
N ILE A 103 7.60 28.06 21.48
CA ILE A 103 8.50 27.23 20.65
C ILE A 103 7.78 26.14 19.86
N GLU A 104 6.46 26.21 19.70
CA GLU A 104 5.66 25.22 18.96
C GLU A 104 6.24 24.96 17.55
N ASP A 105 6.68 26.02 16.87
CA ASP A 105 7.31 25.94 15.54
C ASP A 105 8.72 25.28 15.53
N LEU A 106 9.35 25.13 16.69
CA LEU A 106 10.71 24.58 16.83
C LEU A 106 10.71 23.11 17.25
N VAL A 107 9.55 22.54 17.55
CA VAL A 107 9.37 21.16 17.99
C VAL A 107 8.47 20.40 17.01
N ASN A 108 8.51 19.07 17.03
CA ASN A 108 7.74 18.23 16.11
C ASN A 108 6.56 17.56 16.82
N ILE A 109 5.74 18.33 17.55
CA ILE A 109 4.65 17.79 18.38
C ILE A 109 3.71 16.89 17.58
N GLU A 110 3.27 17.34 16.42
CA GLU A 110 2.30 16.61 15.59
C GLU A 110 2.78 15.20 15.21
N MET A 111 4.07 15.05 14.86
CA MET A 111 4.65 13.74 14.55
C MET A 111 4.51 12.75 15.72
N PHE A 112 4.72 13.22 16.96
CA PHE A 112 4.58 12.40 18.15
C PHE A 112 3.11 12.11 18.47
N LEU A 113 2.19 13.03 18.18
CA LEU A 113 0.75 12.79 18.34
C LEU A 113 0.22 11.78 17.32
N THR A 114 0.70 11.80 16.07
CA THR A 114 0.38 10.75 15.09
C THR A 114 0.89 9.39 15.55
N ALA A 115 2.11 9.32 16.09
CA ALA A 115 2.65 8.08 16.65
C ALA A 115 1.80 7.59 17.83
N LYS A 116 1.42 8.50 18.73
CA LYS A 116 0.55 8.22 19.88
C LYS A 116 -0.80 7.64 19.45
N GLU A 117 -1.46 8.24 18.46
CA GLU A 117 -2.74 7.75 17.95
C GLU A 117 -2.63 6.32 17.42
N VAL A 118 -1.55 6.03 16.68
CA VAL A 118 -1.25 4.69 16.20
C VAL A 118 -1.03 3.73 17.38
N GLU A 119 -0.23 4.10 18.37
CA GLU A 119 0.02 3.28 19.56
C GLU A 119 -1.26 2.98 20.34
N GLU A 120 -2.08 4.00 20.64
CA GLU A 120 -3.36 3.85 21.34
C GLU A 120 -4.36 2.98 20.55
N SER A 121 -4.38 3.08 19.22
CA SER A 121 -5.21 2.21 18.38
C SER A 121 -4.79 0.73 18.49
N LEU A 122 -3.48 0.47 18.51
CA LEU A 122 -2.95 -0.88 18.64
C LEU A 122 -3.21 -1.48 20.03
N GLU A 123 -3.15 -0.67 21.09
CA GLU A 123 -3.56 -1.08 22.45
C GLU A 123 -5.03 -1.51 22.50
N ARG A 124 -5.90 -0.81 21.76
CA ARG A 124 -7.31 -1.16 21.56
C ARG A 124 -7.53 -2.33 20.58
N ARG A 125 -6.45 -2.91 20.03
CA ARG A 125 -6.46 -4.00 19.02
C ARG A 125 -7.06 -3.57 17.68
N GLU A 126 -7.05 -2.27 17.40
CA GLU A 126 -7.52 -1.69 16.16
C GLU A 126 -6.32 -1.54 15.20
N THR A 127 -6.23 -2.40 14.18
CA THR A 127 -5.09 -2.39 13.24
C THR A 127 -5.26 -1.40 12.09
N ALA A 128 -6.48 -0.90 11.85
CA ALA A 128 -6.81 -0.09 10.68
C ALA A 128 -5.99 1.20 10.58
N THR A 129 -5.85 1.94 11.69
CA THR A 129 -5.10 3.19 11.75
C THR A 129 -3.62 2.98 11.43
N CYS A 130 -3.01 1.96 12.04
CA CYS A 130 -1.61 1.64 11.78
C CYS A 130 -1.38 1.13 10.33
N LEU A 131 -2.31 0.36 9.78
CA LEU A 131 -2.26 -0.09 8.39
C LEU A 131 -2.37 1.07 7.38
N ALA A 132 -3.23 2.05 7.65
CA ALA A 132 -3.31 3.28 6.85
C ALA A 132 -1.97 4.05 6.91
N TRP A 133 -1.40 4.19 8.10
CA TRP A 133 -0.09 4.81 8.27
C TRP A 133 1.02 4.06 7.50
N CYS A 134 1.01 2.72 7.51
CA CYS A 134 1.94 1.91 6.71
C CYS A 134 1.80 2.15 5.21
N HIS A 135 0.56 2.28 4.71
CA HIS A 135 0.28 2.57 3.31
C HIS A 135 0.91 3.91 2.90
N ASP A 136 0.69 4.96 3.69
CA ASP A 136 1.19 6.30 3.40
C ASP A 136 2.72 6.39 3.48
N ASN A 137 3.34 5.53 4.29
CA ASN A 137 4.79 5.47 4.48
C ASN A 137 5.49 4.33 3.73
N LYS A 138 4.78 3.61 2.83
CA LYS A 138 5.24 2.35 2.21
C LYS A 138 6.63 2.44 1.58
N SER A 139 6.93 3.52 0.86
CA SER A 139 8.24 3.72 0.22
C SER A 139 9.38 3.85 1.23
N ARG A 140 9.17 4.52 2.36
CA ARG A 140 10.16 4.65 3.44
C ARG A 140 10.34 3.32 4.17
N LEU A 141 9.23 2.63 4.49
CA LEU A 141 9.25 1.33 5.14
C LEU A 141 9.99 0.27 4.32
N ARG A 142 9.79 0.25 2.99
CA ARG A 142 10.55 -0.62 2.08
C ARG A 142 12.05 -0.34 2.09
N LYS A 143 12.46 0.94 2.05
CA LYS A 143 13.89 1.33 2.13
C LYS A 143 14.53 0.88 3.44
N MET A 144 13.78 0.94 4.53
CA MET A 144 14.21 0.47 5.86
C MET A 144 14.11 -1.04 6.05
N LYS A 145 13.56 -1.78 5.07
CA LYS A 145 13.26 -3.22 5.18
C LYS A 145 12.42 -3.55 6.44
N SER A 146 11.48 -2.68 6.79
CA SER A 146 10.64 -2.86 7.97
C SER A 146 9.65 -4.02 7.77
N CYS A 147 9.48 -4.86 8.79
CA CYS A 147 8.49 -5.93 8.84
C CYS A 147 7.16 -5.51 9.51
N LEU A 148 6.98 -4.21 9.77
CA LEU A 148 5.81 -3.69 10.50
C LEU A 148 4.49 -4.01 9.78
N GLU A 149 4.40 -3.74 8.48
CA GLU A 149 3.18 -4.01 7.70
C GLU A 149 2.81 -5.49 7.77
N PHE A 150 3.78 -6.39 7.61
CA PHE A 150 3.56 -7.82 7.73
C PHE A 150 3.09 -8.24 9.12
N SER A 151 3.72 -7.72 10.17
CA SER A 151 3.34 -7.99 11.56
C SER A 151 1.91 -7.52 11.85
N LEU A 152 1.52 -6.36 11.32
CA LEU A 152 0.14 -5.85 11.43
C LEU A 152 -0.86 -6.70 10.67
N ARG A 153 -0.51 -7.25 9.49
CA ARG A 153 -1.39 -8.18 8.76
C ARG A 153 -1.61 -9.48 9.54
N ILE A 154 -0.60 -9.97 10.25
CA ILE A 154 -0.76 -11.09 11.17
C ILE A 154 -1.72 -10.72 12.31
N GLN A 155 -1.55 -9.53 12.91
CA GLN A 155 -2.44 -9.08 13.98
C GLN A 155 -3.89 -8.92 13.48
N GLU A 156 -4.09 -8.33 12.31
CA GLU A 156 -5.39 -8.18 11.65
C GLU A 156 -6.05 -9.56 11.44
N PHE A 157 -5.30 -10.55 10.96
CA PHE A 157 -5.78 -11.92 10.85
C PHE A 157 -6.23 -12.47 12.21
N ILE A 158 -5.42 -12.30 13.27
CA ILE A 158 -5.76 -12.76 14.62
C ILE A 158 -7.05 -12.11 15.11
N GLU A 159 -7.22 -10.80 14.92
CA GLU A 159 -8.43 -10.09 15.37
C GLU A 159 -9.68 -10.51 14.57
N LEU A 160 -9.56 -10.77 13.27
CA LEU A 160 -10.66 -11.30 12.47
C LEU A 160 -11.08 -12.70 12.92
N ILE A 161 -10.14 -13.57 13.25
CA ILE A 161 -10.43 -14.89 13.82
C ILE A 161 -11.10 -14.77 15.20
N ARG A 162 -10.62 -13.86 16.07
CA ARG A 162 -11.24 -13.58 17.39
C ARG A 162 -12.68 -13.10 17.27
N GLN A 163 -12.99 -12.30 16.24
CA GLN A 163 -14.35 -11.83 15.94
C GLN A 163 -15.20 -12.86 15.20
N ASN A 164 -14.69 -14.08 14.99
CA ASN A 164 -15.32 -15.12 14.17
C ASN A 164 -15.61 -14.71 12.72
N LYS A 165 -14.94 -13.65 12.21
CA LYS A 165 -15.01 -13.17 10.81
C LYS A 165 -14.03 -13.94 9.93
N ARG A 166 -14.24 -15.25 9.88
CA ARG A 166 -13.34 -16.25 9.27
C ARG A 166 -13.10 -16.02 7.77
N LEU A 167 -14.14 -15.67 7.04
CA LEU A 167 -14.07 -15.40 5.59
C LEU A 167 -13.25 -14.13 5.29
N ASP A 168 -13.37 -13.10 6.11
CA ASP A 168 -12.63 -11.86 5.94
C ASP A 168 -11.13 -12.06 6.24
N ALA A 169 -10.82 -12.91 7.21
CA ALA A 169 -9.44 -13.26 7.58
C ALA A 169 -8.65 -13.88 6.42
N VAL A 170 -9.31 -14.64 5.54
CA VAL A 170 -8.67 -15.28 4.37
C VAL A 170 -8.80 -14.47 3.08
N ARG A 171 -9.70 -13.47 3.04
CA ARG A 171 -9.97 -12.66 1.83
C ARG A 171 -8.71 -11.97 1.29
N GLN A 172 -7.84 -11.48 2.18
CA GLN A 172 -6.61 -10.79 1.82
C GLN A 172 -5.63 -11.68 1.02
N CYS A 173 -5.70 -13.01 1.18
CA CYS A 173 -4.84 -13.96 0.49
C CYS A 173 -5.37 -14.35 -0.90
N TYR A 174 -6.55 -13.86 -1.29
CA TYR A 174 -7.18 -14.09 -2.61
C TYR A 174 -7.48 -12.77 -3.34
N LYS A 175 -6.61 -11.75 -3.24
CA LYS A 175 -6.72 -10.59 -4.15
C LYS A 175 -6.60 -11.07 -5.59
N GLU A 176 -7.43 -10.48 -6.46
CA GLU A 176 -7.82 -10.96 -7.81
C GLU A 176 -6.67 -11.26 -8.78
N ASP A 177 -5.45 -10.86 -8.45
CA ASP A 177 -4.28 -10.99 -9.32
C ASP A 177 -3.53 -12.32 -9.20
N GLY A 178 -3.88 -13.22 -8.26
CA GLY A 178 -3.44 -14.63 -8.24
C GLY A 178 -1.94 -14.92 -8.32
N SER A 179 -1.10 -13.89 -8.32
CA SER A 179 0.32 -13.95 -8.59
C SER A 179 1.04 -14.11 -7.28
N SER A 180 1.60 -15.30 -7.08
CA SER A 180 2.52 -15.67 -6.01
C SER A 180 1.92 -15.74 -4.59
N LYS A 181 2.41 -16.68 -3.79
CA LYS A 181 2.28 -16.58 -2.33
C LYS A 181 2.82 -15.19 -1.96
N SER A 182 1.97 -14.25 -1.57
CA SER A 182 2.52 -12.96 -1.15
C SER A 182 3.40 -13.24 0.06
N PRO A 183 4.68 -12.82 0.05
CA PRO A 183 5.54 -12.93 1.23
C PRO A 183 4.91 -12.25 2.45
N ASP A 184 3.94 -11.36 2.20
CA ASP A 184 3.14 -10.65 3.19
C ASP A 184 1.75 -11.27 3.48
N CYS A 185 1.42 -12.50 3.02
CA CYS A 185 0.13 -13.15 3.37
C CYS A 185 0.28 -13.94 4.68
N PRO A 186 -0.46 -13.58 5.75
CA PRO A 186 -0.42 -14.28 7.02
C PRO A 186 -0.76 -15.78 6.88
N VAL A 187 -1.73 -16.13 6.02
CA VAL A 187 -2.21 -17.51 5.81
C VAL A 187 -1.23 -18.39 5.00
N CYS A 188 -0.30 -17.78 4.25
CA CYS A 188 0.80 -18.47 3.59
C CYS A 188 1.89 -18.92 4.58
N SER A 189 1.90 -18.37 5.80
CA SER A 189 2.77 -18.85 6.88
C SER A 189 2.28 -20.18 7.45
N ARG A 190 3.20 -21.12 7.72
CA ARG A 190 2.87 -22.49 8.17
C ARG A 190 2.09 -22.51 9.49
N SER A 191 2.37 -21.58 10.40
CA SER A 191 1.74 -21.51 11.72
C SER A 191 0.31 -21.00 11.66
N LEU A 192 0.05 -19.93 10.90
CA LEU A 192 -1.29 -19.35 10.78
C LEU A 192 -2.18 -20.15 9.81
N ASN A 193 -1.57 -20.87 8.86
CA ASN A 193 -2.30 -21.81 8.01
C ASN A 193 -3.07 -22.85 8.82
N LYS A 194 -2.52 -23.35 9.94
CA LYS A 194 -3.22 -24.28 10.85
C LYS A 194 -4.51 -23.67 11.41
N LEU A 195 -4.50 -22.38 11.74
CA LEU A 195 -5.69 -21.66 12.20
C LEU A 195 -6.69 -21.42 11.07
N ALA A 196 -6.21 -21.41 9.83
CA ALA A 196 -7.02 -21.25 8.63
C ALA A 196 -7.60 -22.56 8.06
N GLN A 197 -7.10 -23.73 8.48
CA GLN A 197 -7.58 -25.06 8.03
C GLN A 197 -9.10 -25.30 8.19
N PRO A 198 -9.76 -24.89 9.30
CA PRO A 198 -11.20 -25.09 9.47
C PRO A 198 -12.05 -24.00 8.79
N LEU A 199 -11.42 -23.06 8.08
CA LEU A 199 -12.14 -22.00 7.38
C LEU A 199 -12.58 -22.53 6.02
N PRO A 200 -13.84 -22.30 5.61
CA PRO A 200 -14.26 -22.64 4.26
C PRO A 200 -13.36 -21.91 3.27
N MET A 201 -12.92 -22.61 2.22
CA MET A 201 -12.27 -21.95 1.09
C MET A 201 -13.26 -20.89 0.57
N ALA A 202 -12.78 -19.67 0.35
CA ALA A 202 -13.61 -18.63 -0.24
C ALA A 202 -14.22 -19.18 -1.54
N HIS A 203 -15.55 -19.14 -1.65
CA HIS A 203 -16.26 -19.69 -2.79
C HIS A 203 -15.88 -18.89 -4.04
N CYS A 204 -14.98 -19.42 -4.87
CA CYS A 204 -14.72 -18.85 -6.18
C CYS A 204 -15.97 -19.09 -7.03
N ALA A 205 -16.76 -18.03 -7.29
CA ALA A 205 -17.94 -18.13 -8.14
C ALA A 205 -17.59 -18.64 -9.56
N ASN A 206 -16.35 -18.41 -10.00
CA ASN A 206 -15.82 -18.89 -11.27
C ASN A 206 -14.44 -19.52 -11.06
N SER A 207 -14.29 -20.79 -11.43
CA SER A 207 -12.97 -21.44 -11.52
C SER A 207 -12.19 -20.83 -12.68
N ARG A 208 -10.99 -20.30 -12.40
CA ARG A 208 -10.07 -19.77 -13.42
C ARG A 208 -8.86 -20.67 -13.50
N LEU A 209 -8.56 -21.16 -14.70
CA LEU A 209 -7.30 -21.86 -14.94
C LEU A 209 -6.15 -20.86 -15.03
N VAL A 210 -5.04 -21.15 -14.36
CA VAL A 210 -3.83 -20.33 -14.39
C VAL A 210 -2.63 -21.20 -14.77
N CYS A 211 -1.86 -20.74 -15.76
CA CYS A 211 -0.70 -21.48 -16.24
C CYS A 211 0.42 -21.53 -15.20
N LYS A 212 0.99 -22.71 -14.96
CA LYS A 212 2.08 -22.90 -13.99
C LYS A 212 3.40 -22.23 -14.40
N ILE A 213 3.63 -22.02 -15.69
CA ILE A 213 4.88 -21.44 -16.22
C ILE A 213 4.83 -19.92 -16.15
N SER A 214 3.86 -19.29 -16.82
CA SER A 214 3.79 -17.83 -16.90
C SER A 214 2.97 -17.18 -15.80
N GLY A 215 2.06 -17.93 -15.15
CA GLY A 215 1.08 -17.35 -14.24
C GLY A 215 -0.09 -16.67 -14.93
N ASP A 216 -0.16 -16.71 -16.27
CA ASP A 216 -1.27 -16.11 -17.01
C ASP A 216 -2.54 -16.96 -16.91
N VAL A 217 -3.69 -16.28 -17.00
CA VAL A 217 -5.00 -16.94 -17.09
C VAL A 217 -5.09 -17.71 -18.40
N MET A 218 -5.50 -18.98 -18.32
CA MET A 218 -5.82 -19.81 -19.48
C MET A 218 -7.28 -19.57 -19.86
N ASN A 219 -7.50 -19.10 -21.09
CA ASN A 219 -8.79 -18.69 -21.64
C ASN A 219 -8.81 -18.91 -23.16
N GLU A 220 -9.78 -18.35 -23.88
CA GLU A 220 -9.89 -18.49 -25.34
C GLU A 220 -8.64 -18.01 -26.11
N ASN A 221 -7.98 -16.98 -25.60
CA ASN A 221 -6.77 -16.37 -26.20
C ASN A 221 -5.46 -17.04 -25.74
N ASN A 222 -5.52 -17.83 -24.66
CA ASN A 222 -4.40 -18.62 -24.14
C ASN A 222 -4.91 -19.99 -23.70
N PRO A 223 -5.27 -20.88 -24.64
CA PRO A 223 -6.00 -22.08 -24.32
C PRO A 223 -5.16 -23.03 -23.44
N PRO A 224 -5.80 -23.78 -22.53
CA PRO A 224 -5.12 -24.81 -21.76
C PRO A 224 -4.76 -25.99 -22.67
N MET A 225 -3.49 -26.36 -22.64
CA MET A 225 -2.87 -27.42 -23.42
C MET A 225 -2.31 -28.49 -22.47
N MET A 226 -2.66 -29.74 -22.68
CA MET A 226 -2.21 -30.89 -21.90
C MET A 226 -1.10 -31.64 -22.63
N LEU A 227 0.01 -31.86 -21.95
CA LEU A 227 1.07 -32.77 -22.43
C LEU A 227 0.68 -34.23 -22.17
N PRO A 228 1.29 -35.22 -22.86
CA PRO A 228 0.97 -36.65 -22.71
C PRO A 228 1.05 -37.20 -21.28
N ASN A 229 1.79 -36.54 -20.39
CA ASN A 229 1.88 -36.90 -18.98
C ASN A 229 0.76 -36.31 -18.11
N GLY A 230 -0.26 -35.70 -18.71
CA GLY A 230 -1.45 -35.18 -18.03
C GLY A 230 -1.30 -33.79 -17.41
N TYR A 231 -0.15 -33.12 -17.56
CA TYR A 231 0.02 -31.76 -17.04
C TYR A 231 -0.45 -30.71 -18.04
N VAL A 232 -1.22 -29.74 -17.52
CA VAL A 232 -1.83 -28.66 -18.30
C VAL A 232 -1.06 -27.35 -18.14
N TYR A 233 -0.83 -26.67 -19.26
CA TYR A 233 -0.13 -25.39 -19.37
C TYR A 233 -0.84 -24.50 -20.40
N GLY A 234 -0.64 -23.18 -20.32
CA GLY A 234 -1.14 -22.26 -21.35
C GLY A 234 -0.38 -22.45 -22.67
N TYR A 235 -1.09 -22.38 -23.80
CA TYR A 235 -0.50 -22.46 -25.13
C TYR A 235 0.67 -21.50 -25.32
N ASN A 236 0.51 -20.23 -24.91
CA ASN A 236 1.56 -19.21 -25.06
C ASN A 236 2.82 -19.58 -24.26
N SER A 237 2.63 -20.19 -23.09
CA SER A 237 3.75 -20.65 -22.26
C SER A 237 4.46 -21.84 -22.89
N LEU A 238 3.74 -22.85 -23.38
CA LEU A 238 4.36 -23.98 -24.07
C LEU A 238 5.11 -23.54 -25.32
N LEU A 239 4.57 -22.55 -26.06
CA LEU A 239 5.23 -21.95 -27.21
C LEU A 239 6.54 -21.26 -26.81
N SER A 240 6.55 -20.54 -25.69
CA SER A 240 7.73 -19.83 -25.19
C SER A 240 8.89 -20.74 -24.74
N ILE A 241 8.57 -21.96 -24.27
CA ILE A 241 9.56 -22.94 -23.80
C ILE A 241 9.87 -24.03 -24.83
N ARG A 242 9.30 -23.91 -26.02
CA ARG A 242 9.55 -24.83 -27.14
C ARG A 242 10.95 -24.58 -27.69
N GLN A 243 11.70 -25.65 -27.87
CA GLN A 243 12.96 -25.67 -28.61
C GLN A 243 12.77 -26.59 -29.82
N ASP A 244 12.89 -26.01 -31.01
CA ASP A 244 12.53 -26.63 -32.28
C ASP A 244 11.08 -27.14 -32.28
N ASP A 245 10.86 -28.46 -32.20
CA ASP A 245 9.54 -29.10 -32.14
C ASP A 245 9.27 -29.81 -30.81
N LYS A 246 10.12 -29.60 -29.81
CA LYS A 246 10.03 -30.29 -28.51
C LYS A 246 9.80 -29.31 -27.37
N VAL A 247 9.09 -29.79 -26.36
CA VAL A 247 8.87 -29.07 -25.10
C VAL A 247 9.29 -29.95 -23.95
N VAL A 248 10.05 -29.37 -23.03
CA VAL A 248 10.44 -30.02 -21.77
C VAL A 248 9.40 -29.67 -20.70
N CYS A 249 8.72 -30.67 -20.14
CA CYS A 249 7.78 -30.47 -19.05
C CYS A 249 8.53 -29.89 -17.83
N PRO A 250 8.18 -28.69 -17.33
CA PRO A 250 8.89 -28.08 -16.21
C PRO A 250 8.84 -28.88 -14.90
N ARG A 251 7.80 -29.73 -14.76
CA ARG A 251 7.52 -30.52 -13.55
C ARG A 251 8.24 -31.86 -13.56
N THR A 252 8.13 -32.62 -14.64
CA THR A 252 8.68 -33.98 -14.73
C THR A 252 10.02 -34.05 -15.44
N LYS A 253 10.42 -32.97 -16.13
CA LYS A 253 11.61 -32.91 -17.00
C LYS A 253 11.56 -33.84 -18.21
N GLU A 254 10.42 -34.48 -18.46
CA GLU A 254 10.18 -35.28 -19.66
C GLU A 254 10.06 -34.39 -20.89
N VAL A 255 10.50 -34.91 -22.04
CA VAL A 255 10.50 -34.19 -23.31
C VAL A 255 9.42 -34.76 -24.22
N PHE A 256 8.53 -33.90 -24.68
CA PHE A 256 7.43 -34.25 -25.57
C PHE A 256 7.50 -33.45 -26.87
N HIS A 257 6.92 -34.00 -27.92
CA HIS A 257 6.76 -33.23 -29.16
C HIS A 257 5.62 -32.21 -28.98
N PHE A 258 5.78 -30.99 -29.49
CA PHE A 258 4.77 -29.94 -29.33
C PHE A 258 3.41 -30.35 -29.92
N SER A 259 3.40 -31.14 -31.00
CA SER A 259 2.18 -31.67 -31.61
C SER A 259 1.43 -32.69 -30.76
N GLN A 260 2.05 -33.24 -29.72
CA GLN A 260 1.41 -34.15 -28.77
C GLN A 260 0.65 -33.40 -27.67
N ALA A 261 0.73 -32.06 -27.64
CA ALA A 261 -0.03 -31.25 -26.72
C ALA A 261 -1.47 -31.12 -27.21
N GLU A 262 -2.43 -31.57 -26.40
CA GLU A 262 -3.85 -31.52 -26.75
C GLU A 262 -4.56 -30.37 -26.05
N LYS A 263 -5.45 -29.68 -26.76
CA LYS A 263 -6.27 -28.62 -26.17
C LYS A 263 -7.33 -29.24 -25.25
N VAL A 264 -7.38 -28.76 -24.01
CA VAL A 264 -8.36 -29.21 -23.01
C VAL A 264 -9.54 -28.25 -22.97
N TYR A 265 -10.73 -28.79 -22.74
CA TYR A 265 -11.93 -28.02 -22.48
C TYR A 265 -12.39 -28.29 -21.06
N ILE A 266 -12.74 -27.23 -20.33
CA ILE A 266 -13.42 -27.35 -19.04
C ILE A 266 -14.91 -27.17 -19.31
N MET A 267 -15.69 -28.15 -18.86
CA MET A 267 -17.15 -28.10 -18.79
C MET A 267 -17.60 -27.51 -17.46
#